data_AF-A0A1F6JLQ9-F1
#
_entry.id   AF-A0A1F6JLQ9-F1
#
_cell.length_a   1.000
_cell.length_b   1.000
_cell.length_c   1.000
_cell.angle_alpha   90.00
_cell.angle_beta   90.00
_cell.angle_gamma   90.00
#
_symmetry.space_group_name_H-M   'P 1'
#
loop_
_entity.id
_entity.type
_entity.pdbx_description
1 polymer ?
#
loop_
_entity_poly.entity_id
_entity_poly.type
_entity_poly.pdbx_seq_one_letter_code
_entity_poly.pdbx_strand_id
1 'polypeptide(L)'
;MQRKFINSEDYREVIEPGTKISFGRISPFPVLNFPPDKTKFVAWYGNISFPSGGSMAIGTLEVCRQGSGTVLYDFDRYPIYTTGTPTTYEAVGPQKPSYHWTNELPGHLQNNAPNWIKEVTKGSSQKEK
;
A
#
# COMPACT_ATOMS: atom_id res chain seq x y z
N MET A 1 -12.15 7.83 13.30
CA MET A 1 -11.03 7.12 12.65
C MET A 1 -9.75 7.57 13.33
N GLN A 2 -8.89 6.66 13.81
CA GLN A 2 -7.65 7.04 14.50
C GLN A 2 -6.63 7.54 13.47
N ARG A 3 -6.05 8.74 13.69
CA ARG A 3 -5.00 9.29 12.84
C ARG A 3 -3.73 8.46 13.00
N LYS A 4 -3.03 8.20 11.90
CA LYS A 4 -1.81 7.40 11.86
C LYS A 4 -0.67 8.25 11.34
N PHE A 5 0.31 8.50 12.20
CA PHE A 5 1.47 9.33 11.87
C PHE A 5 2.69 8.47 11.59
N ILE A 6 3.40 8.81 10.50
CA ILE A 6 4.66 8.18 10.08
C ILE A 6 5.78 9.18 10.34
N ASN A 7 6.89 8.74 10.91
CA ASN A 7 8.07 9.60 11.06
C ASN A 7 8.63 9.93 9.67
N SER A 8 8.98 11.19 9.45
CA SER A 8 9.56 11.64 8.17
C SER A 8 10.88 10.94 7.81
N GLU A 9 11.67 10.51 8.81
CA GLU A 9 12.92 9.75 8.62
C GLU A 9 12.60 8.33 8.13
N ASP A 10 11.75 7.58 8.84
CA ASP A 10 11.27 6.25 8.42
C ASP A 10 10.71 6.27 6.99
N TYR A 11 9.94 7.31 6.64
CA TYR A 11 9.40 7.47 5.30
C TYR A 11 10.51 7.62 4.25
N ARG A 12 11.55 8.39 4.54
CA ARG A 12 12.68 8.62 3.60
C ARG A 12 13.57 7.39 3.45
N GLU A 13 13.65 6.54 4.46
CA GLU A 13 14.38 5.26 4.39
C GLU A 13 13.64 4.22 3.55
N VAL A 14 12.30 4.26 3.58
CA VAL A 14 11.43 3.26 2.95
C VAL A 14 11.02 3.64 1.52
N ILE A 15 10.74 4.92 1.27
CA ILE A 15 10.25 5.40 -0.01
C ILE A 15 11.43 5.74 -0.90
N GLU A 16 11.63 4.92 -1.93
CA GLU A 16 12.54 5.25 -3.01
C GLU A 16 11.95 6.40 -3.86
N PRO A 17 12.72 7.46 -4.14
CA PRO A 17 12.25 8.55 -5.00
C PRO A 17 12.08 8.09 -6.46
N GLY A 18 11.07 8.65 -7.13
CA GLY A 18 10.65 8.21 -8.46
C GLY A 18 9.59 7.12 -8.38
N THR A 19 8.83 6.91 -9.45
CA THR A 19 7.61 6.07 -9.49
C THR A 19 7.83 4.57 -9.25
N LYS A 20 8.95 4.15 -8.66
CA LYS A 20 9.24 2.75 -8.37
C LYS A 20 8.35 2.27 -7.22
N ILE A 21 7.50 1.30 -7.55
CA ILE A 21 6.62 0.66 -6.57
C ILE A 21 7.42 -0.43 -5.86
N SER A 22 7.46 -0.34 -4.54
CA SER A 22 8.06 -1.33 -3.67
C SER A 22 6.99 -2.24 -3.08
N PHE A 23 7.36 -3.48 -2.77
CA PHE A 23 6.43 -4.52 -2.31
C PHE A 23 6.99 -5.25 -1.10
N GLY A 24 6.10 -5.64 -0.19
CA GLY A 24 6.45 -6.38 1.02
C GLY A 24 5.29 -7.22 1.53
N ARG A 25 5.58 -8.19 2.40
CA ARG A 25 4.54 -9.00 3.07
C ARG A 25 3.91 -8.26 4.24
N ILE A 26 4.63 -7.29 4.81
CA ILE A 26 4.22 -6.46 5.93
C ILE A 26 4.34 -4.99 5.55
N SER A 27 3.61 -4.12 6.25
CA SER A 27 3.77 -2.69 6.10
C SER A 27 5.19 -2.29 6.51
N PRO A 28 5.87 -1.42 5.75
CA PRO A 28 7.13 -0.83 6.21
C PRO A 28 6.92 0.24 7.30
N PHE A 29 5.67 0.59 7.60
CA PHE A 29 5.27 1.56 8.61
C PHE A 29 4.50 0.85 9.73
N PRO A 30 5.12 0.62 10.91
CA PRO A 30 4.50 -0.12 12.00
C PRO A 30 3.15 0.45 12.46
N VAL A 31 2.97 1.77 12.37
CA VAL A 31 1.73 2.48 12.74
C VAL A 31 0.50 2.01 11.97
N LEU A 32 0.68 1.46 10.76
CA LEU A 32 -0.44 1.02 9.93
C LEU A 32 -0.99 -0.35 10.33
N ASN A 33 -0.20 -1.18 11.02
CA ASN A 33 -0.50 -2.50 11.58
C ASN A 33 -1.63 -3.28 10.88
N PHE A 34 -1.27 -4.09 9.90
CA PHE A 34 -2.21 -4.94 9.15
C PHE A 34 -2.16 -6.39 9.66
N PRO A 35 -3.31 -7.07 9.78
CA PRO A 35 -3.33 -8.48 10.16
C PRO A 35 -2.54 -9.34 9.15
N PRO A 36 -1.44 -10.01 9.56
CA PRO A 36 -0.57 -10.74 8.64
C PRO A 36 -1.25 -11.99 8.06
N ASP A 37 -2.23 -12.56 8.77
CA ASP A 37 -3.04 -13.70 8.35
C ASP A 37 -4.00 -13.36 7.19
N LYS A 38 -4.38 -12.08 7.05
CA LYS A 38 -5.32 -11.60 6.02
C LYS A 38 -4.64 -10.83 4.90
N THR A 39 -3.38 -10.46 5.07
CA THR A 39 -2.64 -9.62 4.12
C THR A 39 -1.84 -10.51 3.16
N LYS A 40 -2.12 -10.39 1.86
CA LYS A 40 -1.32 -11.06 0.82
C LYS A 40 -0.02 -10.33 0.57
N PHE A 41 -0.10 -9.00 0.42
CA PHE A 41 1.04 -8.12 0.27
C PHE A 41 0.65 -6.66 0.55
N VAL A 42 1.67 -5.83 0.69
CA VAL A 42 1.60 -4.38 0.76
C VAL A 42 2.48 -3.81 -0.35
N ALA A 43 1.98 -2.80 -1.05
CA ALA A 43 2.71 -2.03 -2.04
C ALA A 43 2.83 -0.57 -1.57
N TRP A 44 3.95 0.07 -1.82
CA TRP A 44 4.14 1.48 -1.47
C TRP A 44 4.94 2.22 -2.53
N TYR A 45 4.60 3.48 -2.74
CA TYR A 45 5.24 4.36 -3.70
C TYR A 45 4.98 5.81 -3.31
N GLY A 46 5.85 6.72 -3.73
CA GLY A 46 5.71 8.13 -3.41
C GLY A 46 6.89 8.96 -3.87
N ASN A 47 6.95 10.17 -3.36
CA ASN A 47 8.03 11.12 -3.58
C ASN A 47 8.53 11.61 -2.23
N ILE A 48 9.83 11.83 -2.16
CA ILE A 48 10.43 12.53 -1.04
C ILE A 48 10.20 14.03 -1.28
N SER A 49 9.22 14.61 -0.61
CA SER A 49 8.98 16.06 -0.61
C SER A 49 9.32 16.63 0.76
N PHE A 50 9.76 17.89 0.80
CA PHE A 50 9.91 18.59 2.06
C PHE A 50 8.51 18.97 2.58
N PRO A 51 8.18 18.68 3.84
CA PRO A 51 6.87 18.94 4.45
C PRO A 51 6.48 20.42 4.58
N SER A 52 7.19 21.34 3.94
CA SER A 52 6.98 22.79 4.03
C SER A 52 5.72 23.30 3.31
N GLY A 53 4.92 22.41 2.69
CA GLY A 53 3.59 22.72 2.16
C GLY A 53 2.51 21.97 2.95
N GLY A 54 1.41 22.64 3.29
CA GLY A 54 0.27 22.02 3.97
C GLY A 54 -0.47 21.02 3.08
N SER A 55 -0.80 19.84 3.62
CA SER A 55 -1.73 18.84 3.08
C SER A 55 -1.52 18.41 1.62
N MET A 56 -0.27 18.20 1.21
CA MET A 56 0.06 17.62 -0.09
C MET A 56 0.19 16.09 0.01
N ALA A 57 -0.42 15.36 -0.93
CA ALA A 57 -0.20 13.92 -1.06
C ALA A 57 1.21 13.66 -1.58
N ILE A 58 2.01 12.93 -0.80
CA ILE A 58 3.41 12.63 -1.12
C ILE A 58 3.62 11.16 -1.44
N GLY A 59 2.72 10.28 -1.04
CA GLY A 59 2.82 8.86 -1.36
C GLY A 59 1.54 8.12 -1.12
N THR A 60 1.59 6.82 -1.36
CA THR A 60 0.46 5.92 -1.20
C THR A 60 0.97 4.56 -0.78
N LEU A 61 0.27 3.96 0.17
CA LEU A 61 0.41 2.57 0.52
C LEU A 61 -0.88 1.83 0.18
N GLU A 62 -0.75 0.69 -0.48
CA GLU A 62 -1.86 -0.17 -0.90
C GLU A 62 -1.71 -1.54 -0.25
N VAL A 63 -2.76 -2.01 0.40
CA VAL A 63 -2.80 -3.33 1.04
C VAL A 63 -3.68 -4.23 0.20
N CYS A 64 -3.14 -5.37 -0.23
CA CYS A 64 -3.92 -6.44 -0.82
C CYS A 64 -4.23 -7.50 0.23
N ARG A 65 -5.50 -7.78 0.43
CA ARG A 65 -6.02 -8.84 1.31
C ARG A 65 -6.70 -9.94 0.51
N GLN A 66 -6.88 -11.07 1.17
CA GLN A 66 -7.76 -12.12 0.67
C GLN A 66 -9.18 -11.56 0.53
N GLY A 67 -9.74 -11.63 -0.69
CA GLY A 67 -11.14 -11.28 -0.93
C GLY A 67 -12.12 -12.32 -0.38
N SER A 68 -13.40 -12.12 -0.65
CA SER A 68 -14.48 -13.00 -0.18
C SER A 68 -15.36 -13.50 -1.33
N GLY A 69 -15.83 -14.74 -1.23
CA GLY A 69 -16.71 -15.35 -2.23
C GLY A 69 -16.04 -15.42 -3.61
N THR A 70 -16.64 -14.75 -4.58
CA THR A 70 -16.17 -14.71 -5.99
C THR A 70 -15.12 -13.62 -6.25
N VAL A 71 -14.76 -12.82 -5.24
CA VAL A 71 -13.73 -11.78 -5.32
C VAL A 71 -12.42 -12.31 -4.72
N LEU A 72 -11.35 -12.33 -5.51
CA LEU A 72 -10.06 -12.85 -5.09
C LEU A 72 -9.26 -11.87 -4.23
N TYR A 73 -9.36 -10.57 -4.51
CA TYR A 73 -8.57 -9.53 -3.87
C TYR A 73 -9.43 -8.39 -3.33
N ASP A 74 -9.10 -8.00 -2.11
CA ASP A 74 -9.63 -6.81 -1.44
C ASP A 74 -8.48 -5.81 -1.26
N PHE A 75 -8.60 -4.61 -1.84
CA PHE A 75 -7.57 -3.57 -1.84
C PHE A 75 -7.95 -2.35 -1.00
N ASP A 76 -7.19 -2.05 0.04
CA ASP A 76 -7.30 -0.77 0.75
C ASP A 76 -6.15 0.17 0.38
N ARG A 77 -6.44 1.47 0.27
CA ARG A 77 -5.45 2.51 0.03
C ARG A 77 -5.28 3.41 1.25
N TYR A 78 -4.04 3.81 1.51
CA TYR A 78 -3.65 4.77 2.52
C TYR A 78 -2.79 5.85 1.85
N PRO A 79 -3.38 6.94 1.32
CA PRO A 79 -2.59 8.07 0.87
C PRO A 79 -1.86 8.71 2.06
N ILE A 80 -0.64 9.16 1.80
CA ILE A 80 0.26 9.75 2.80
C ILE A 80 0.39 11.24 2.48
N TYR A 81 0.07 12.08 3.46
CA TYR A 81 0.04 13.54 3.32
C TYR A 81 1.09 14.21 4.19
N THR A 82 1.58 15.36 3.73
CA THR A 82 2.29 16.30 4.60
C THR A 82 1.34 16.86 5.65
N THR A 83 1.80 16.97 6.89
CA THR A 83 1.06 17.59 7.99
C THR A 83 1.39 19.07 8.18
N GLY A 84 2.28 19.62 7.34
CA GLY A 84 2.88 20.95 7.55
C GLY A 84 3.91 20.98 8.68
N THR A 85 4.20 19.84 9.32
CA THR A 85 5.25 19.70 10.33
C THR A 85 6.45 18.94 9.77
N PRO A 86 7.69 19.32 10.11
CA PRO A 86 8.89 18.77 9.48
C PRO A 86 9.15 17.30 9.78
N THR A 87 8.56 16.76 10.85
CA THR A 87 8.93 15.47 11.43
C THR A 87 7.94 14.36 11.15
N THR A 88 6.76 14.65 10.61
CA THR A 88 5.69 13.65 10.48
C THR A 88 4.94 13.77 9.17
N TYR A 89 4.44 12.63 8.72
CA TYR A 89 3.44 12.50 7.69
C TYR A 89 2.21 11.80 8.23
N GLU A 90 1.06 12.00 7.60
CA GLU A 90 -0.20 11.37 8.00
C GLU A 90 -0.64 10.37 6.93
N ALA A 91 -0.84 9.11 7.35
CA ALA A 91 -1.50 8.12 6.52
C ALA A 91 -3.02 8.17 6.75
N VAL A 92 -3.77 8.52 5.72
CA VAL A 92 -5.23 8.67 5.76
C VAL A 92 -5.88 7.41 5.19
N GLY A 93 -6.75 6.73 5.94
CA GLY A 93 -7.47 5.56 5.41
C GLY A 93 -7.92 4.57 6.48
N PRO A 94 -8.48 3.41 6.07
CA PRO A 94 -8.49 2.92 4.69
C PRO A 94 -9.42 3.71 3.77
N GLN A 95 -8.97 3.96 2.55
CA GLN A 95 -9.78 4.41 1.43
C GLN A 95 -10.03 3.24 0.47
N LYS A 96 -11.23 3.16 -0.10
CA LYS A 96 -11.61 2.11 -1.05
C LYS A 96 -11.36 2.62 -2.47
N PRO A 97 -10.30 2.15 -3.18
CA PRO A 97 -10.09 2.54 -4.57
C PRO A 97 -11.19 1.94 -5.47
N SER A 98 -11.31 2.40 -6.71
CA SER A 98 -12.30 1.86 -7.67
C SER A 98 -12.13 0.35 -7.94
N TYR A 99 -10.91 -0.16 -7.77
CA TYR A 99 -10.56 -1.58 -7.85
C TYR A 99 -10.52 -2.28 -6.49
N HIS A 100 -11.24 -1.75 -5.47
CA HIS A 100 -11.26 -2.31 -4.11
C HIS A 100 -11.56 -3.80 -4.11
N TRP A 101 -12.50 -4.25 -4.94
CA TRP A 101 -12.82 -5.66 -5.14
C TRP A 101 -12.51 -6.05 -6.57
N THR A 102 -11.54 -6.93 -6.75
CA THR A 102 -11.08 -7.33 -8.08
C THR A 102 -10.57 -8.77 -8.07
N ASN A 103 -10.65 -9.41 -9.24
CA ASN A 103 -10.07 -10.73 -9.48
C ASN A 103 -8.69 -10.65 -10.13
N GLU A 104 -8.24 -9.44 -10.45
CA GLU A 104 -7.00 -9.17 -11.15
C GLU A 104 -6.18 -8.12 -10.41
N LEU A 105 -4.86 -8.24 -10.50
CA LEU A 105 -3.95 -7.23 -9.96
C LEU A 105 -4.08 -5.95 -10.81
N PRO A 106 -4.34 -4.77 -10.22
CA PRO A 106 -4.41 -3.51 -10.95
C PRO A 106 -3.15 -3.26 -11.79
N GLY A 107 -3.32 -2.67 -12.99
CA GLY A 107 -2.25 -2.54 -13.98
C GLY A 107 -0.98 -1.85 -13.46
N HIS A 108 -1.10 -0.81 -12.62
CA HIS A 108 0.06 -0.12 -12.05
C HIS A 108 0.86 -1.02 -11.11
N LEU A 109 0.19 -1.89 -10.34
CA LEU A 109 0.85 -2.90 -9.51
C LEU A 109 1.40 -4.05 -10.37
N GLN A 110 0.64 -4.52 -11.37
CA GLN A 110 1.04 -5.63 -12.22
C GLN A 110 2.34 -5.35 -13.00
N ASN A 111 2.49 -4.13 -13.52
CA ASN A 111 3.66 -3.74 -14.29
C ASN A 111 4.95 -3.67 -13.46
N ASN A 112 4.84 -3.44 -12.15
CA ASN A 112 5.98 -3.32 -11.24
C ASN A 112 6.15 -4.54 -10.31
N ALA A 113 5.22 -5.49 -10.35
CA ALA A 113 5.17 -6.61 -9.42
C ALA A 113 6.35 -7.58 -9.62
N PRO A 114 7.14 -7.89 -8.56
CA PRO A 114 8.12 -8.96 -8.59
C PRO A 114 7.45 -10.34 -8.76
N ASN A 115 8.23 -11.36 -9.16
CA ASN A 115 7.71 -12.69 -9.45
C ASN A 115 6.91 -13.32 -8.30
N TRP A 116 7.35 -13.13 -7.05
CA TRP A 116 6.64 -13.67 -5.89
C TRP A 116 5.23 -13.07 -5.70
N ILE A 117 5.00 -11.81 -6.11
CA ILE A 117 3.64 -11.22 -6.12
C ILE A 117 2.79 -11.91 -7.18
N LYS A 118 3.36 -12.18 -8.36
CA LYS A 118 2.68 -12.91 -9.44
C LYS A 118 2.33 -14.34 -9.02
N GLU A 119 3.15 -15.00 -8.22
CA GLU A 119 2.86 -16.33 -7.67
C GLU A 119 1.72 -16.30 -6.64
N VAL A 120 1.78 -15.36 -5.69
CA VAL A 120 0.73 -15.17 -4.66
C VAL A 120 -0.62 -14.78 -5.29
N THR A 121 -0.59 -14.19 -6.49
CA THR A 121 -1.79 -13.82 -7.26
C THR A 121 -2.21 -14.85 -8.33
N LYS A 122 -1.35 -15.82 -8.68
CA LYS A 122 -1.71 -16.95 -9.57
C LYS A 122 -2.24 -18.16 -8.79
N GLY A 123 -1.81 -18.35 -7.54
CA GLY A 123 -2.14 -19.51 -6.71
C GLY A 123 -3.62 -19.67 -6.32
N SER A 124 -4.53 -18.84 -6.83
CA SER A 124 -5.97 -18.95 -6.57
C SER A 124 -6.76 -19.60 -7.73
N SER A 125 -6.10 -19.97 -8.85
CA SER A 125 -6.77 -20.59 -10.02
C SER A 125 -6.51 -22.10 -10.21
N GLN A 126 -5.90 -22.80 -9.25
CA GLN A 126 -5.63 -24.24 -9.37
C GLN A 126 -5.99 -25.02 -8.09
N LYS A 127 -7.28 -25.18 -7.83
CA LYS A 127 -7.83 -26.30 -7.06
C LYS A 127 -9.21 -26.70 -7.60
N GLU A 128 -9.23 -27.16 -8.83
CA GLU A 128 -10.30 -28.04 -9.35
C GLU A 128 -9.63 -29.13 -10.18
N LYS A 129 -9.29 -30.24 -9.50
CA LYS A 129 -9.25 -31.60 -10.05
C LYS A 129 -9.50 -32.58 -8.91
#